data_AF-A0A920FMN6-F1
#
_entry.id   AF-A0A920FMN6-F1
#
_cell.length_a   1.000
_cell.length_b   1.000
_cell.length_c   1.000
_cell.angle_alpha   90.00
_cell.angle_beta   90.00
_cell.angle_gamma   90.00
#
_symmetry.space_group_name_H-M   'P 1'
#
loop_
_entity.id
_entity.type
_entity.pdbx_description
1 polymer ?
#
loop_
_entity_poly.entity_id
_entity_poly.type
_entity_poly.pdbx_seq_one_letter_code
_entity_poly.pdbx_strand_id
1 'polypeptide(L)'
;MPSKLLIAAAEAAHGMEIAPGFGIHPGSISIDGEAVMERVRRERDRFVGFVLDGVDRIDPEQKISGQARFVEDFRLEIGNSQVRAGRVVIASGTSPAIPTFSKKYGTGYRSTMMYLNGKPCRNRWRFSARE
;
A
#
# COMPACT_ATOMS: atom_id res chain seq x y z
N MET A 1 -4.70 0.55 -9.59
CA MET A 1 -4.38 0.32 -8.15
C MET A 1 -4.87 -1.04 -7.68
N PRO A 2 -4.18 -1.71 -6.74
CA PRO A 2 -4.32 -3.15 -6.49
C PRO A 2 -5.72 -3.59 -6.02
N SER A 3 -6.41 -2.81 -5.19
CA SER A 3 -7.78 -3.13 -4.76
C SER A 3 -8.78 -3.15 -5.93
N LYS A 4 -8.69 -2.16 -6.83
CA LYS A 4 -9.56 -2.08 -8.03
C LYS A 4 -9.26 -3.18 -9.04
N LEU A 5 -8.00 -3.62 -9.15
CA LEU A 5 -7.64 -4.76 -10.00
C LEU A 5 -8.24 -6.07 -9.50
N LEU A 6 -8.30 -6.25 -8.17
CA LEU A 6 -8.93 -7.41 -7.56
C LEU A 6 -10.46 -7.35 -7.71
N ILE A 7 -11.07 -6.18 -7.52
CA ILE A 7 -12.52 -5.98 -7.76
C ILE A 7 -12.87 -6.30 -9.22
N ALA A 8 -12.08 -5.85 -10.19
CA ALA A 8 -12.34 -6.15 -11.60
C ALA A 8 -12.29 -7.66 -11.92
N ALA A 9 -11.43 -8.43 -11.25
CA ALA A 9 -11.42 -9.89 -11.38
C ALA A 9 -12.69 -10.52 -10.78
N ALA A 10 -13.14 -10.02 -9.63
CA ALA A 10 -14.39 -10.46 -8.99
C ALA A 10 -15.62 -10.11 -9.84
N GLU A 11 -15.67 -8.90 -10.42
CA GLU A 11 -16.73 -8.46 -11.32
C GLU A 11 -16.80 -9.33 -12.58
N ALA A 12 -15.65 -9.72 -13.14
CA ALA A 12 -15.60 -10.62 -14.29
C ALA A 12 -16.15 -12.02 -13.96
N ALA A 13 -15.77 -12.59 -12.81
CA ALA A 13 -16.29 -13.87 -12.35
C ALA A 13 -17.80 -13.81 -12.09
N HIS A 14 -18.26 -12.78 -11.38
CA HIS A 14 -19.68 -12.57 -11.11
C HIS A 14 -20.49 -12.32 -12.39
N GLY A 15 -19.92 -11.63 -13.38
CA GLY A 15 -20.53 -11.44 -14.69
C GLY A 15 -20.85 -12.76 -15.41
N MET A 16 -20.00 -13.78 -15.26
CA MET A 16 -20.26 -15.12 -15.83
C MET A 16 -21.44 -15.82 -15.14
N GLU A 17 -21.68 -15.56 -13.86
CA GLU A 17 -22.82 -16.16 -13.13
C GLU A 17 -24.17 -15.60 -13.59
N ILE A 18 -24.22 -14.31 -13.93
CA ILE A 18 -25.47 -13.62 -14.35
C ILE A 18 -25.69 -13.65 -15.86
N ALA A 19 -24.67 -14.03 -16.63
CA ALA A 19 -24.72 -14.14 -18.09
C ALA A 19 -25.91 -14.95 -18.65
N PRO A 20 -26.39 -16.03 -18.00
CA PRO A 20 -27.55 -16.79 -18.49
C PRO A 20 -28.83 -15.96 -18.61
N GLY A 21 -28.99 -14.91 -17.80
CA GLY A 21 -30.12 -13.97 -17.91
C GLY A 21 -30.15 -13.20 -19.24
N PHE A 22 -29.03 -13.16 -19.95
CA PHE A 22 -28.88 -12.55 -21.28
C PHE A 22 -28.81 -13.58 -22.41
N GLY A 23 -29.11 -14.86 -22.13
CA GLY A 23 -28.99 -15.96 -23.10
C GLY A 23 -27.55 -16.41 -23.36
N ILE A 24 -26.59 -15.99 -22.54
CA ILE A 24 -25.18 -16.39 -22.64
C ILE A 24 -24.94 -17.48 -21.58
N HIS A 25 -24.55 -18.67 -22.02
CA HIS A 25 -24.35 -19.82 -21.13
C HIS A 25 -22.87 -20.18 -21.05
N PRO A 26 -22.09 -19.56 -20.15
CA PRO A 26 -20.73 -20.00 -19.90
C PRO A 26 -20.75 -21.43 -19.34
N GLY A 27 -19.72 -22.21 -19.68
CA GLY A 27 -19.51 -23.54 -19.11
C GLY A 27 -19.08 -23.48 -17.64
N SER A 28 -18.31 -24.47 -17.21
CA SER A 28 -17.76 -24.48 -15.85
C SER A 28 -16.81 -23.30 -15.61
N ILE A 29 -17.11 -22.46 -14.63
CA ILE A 29 -16.25 -21.35 -14.20
C ILE A 29 -15.17 -21.89 -13.25
N SER A 30 -13.91 -21.60 -13.56
CA SER A 30 -12.76 -21.92 -12.70
C SER A 30 -11.97 -20.66 -12.38
N ILE A 31 -11.68 -20.42 -11.11
CA ILE A 31 -10.95 -19.24 -10.63
C ILE A 31 -9.59 -19.67 -10.10
N ASP A 32 -8.54 -19.31 -10.83
CA ASP A 32 -7.16 -19.44 -10.37
C ASP A 32 -6.77 -18.19 -9.55
N GLY A 33 -6.86 -18.32 -8.22
CA GLY A 33 -6.52 -17.24 -7.30
C GLY A 33 -5.05 -16.83 -7.35
N GLU A 34 -4.14 -17.73 -7.72
CA GLU A 34 -2.72 -17.42 -7.85
C GLU A 34 -2.48 -16.54 -9.07
N ALA A 35 -3.04 -16.91 -10.23
CA ALA A 35 -2.98 -16.11 -11.45
C ALA A 35 -3.64 -14.72 -11.28
N VAL A 36 -4.77 -14.65 -10.56
CA VAL A 36 -5.42 -13.37 -10.22
C VAL A 36 -4.47 -12.48 -9.41
N MET A 37 -3.85 -13.02 -8.35
CA MET A 37 -2.96 -12.24 -7.50
C MET A 37 -1.65 -11.88 -8.19
N GLU A 38 -1.14 -12.71 -9.08
CA GLU A 38 0.01 -12.39 -9.94
C GLU A 38 -0.29 -11.17 -10.82
N ARG A 39 -1.44 -11.17 -11.51
CA ARG A 39 -1.88 -10.02 -12.31
C ARG A 39 -2.02 -8.75 -11.46
N VAL A 40 -2.63 -8.84 -10.28
CA VAL A 40 -2.78 -7.69 -9.36
C VAL A 40 -1.42 -7.09 -9.00
N ARG A 41 -0.42 -7.94 -8.69
CA ARG A 41 0.93 -7.49 -8.33
C ARG A 41 1.67 -6.88 -9.52
N ARG A 42 1.64 -7.52 -10.68
CA ARG A 42 2.29 -7.02 -11.91
C ARG A 42 1.77 -5.64 -12.31
N GLU A 43 0.45 -5.48 -12.35
CA GLU A 43 -0.14 -4.19 -12.72
C GLU A 43 0.12 -3.12 -11.64
N ARG A 44 0.09 -3.49 -10.34
CA ARG A 44 0.50 -2.58 -9.26
C ARG A 44 1.94 -2.10 -9.48
N ASP A 45 2.88 -3.01 -9.75
CA ASP A 45 4.29 -2.68 -9.90
C ASP A 45 4.53 -1.77 -11.10
N ARG A 46 3.81 -2.01 -12.21
CA ARG A 46 3.79 -1.10 -13.36
C ARG A 46 3.35 0.32 -12.97
N PHE A 47 2.26 0.47 -12.20
CA PHE A 47 1.80 1.78 -11.75
C PHE A 47 2.80 2.47 -10.80
N VAL A 48 3.41 1.71 -9.89
CA VAL A 48 4.40 2.24 -8.94
C VAL A 48 5.67 2.69 -9.67
N GLY A 49 6.09 1.97 -10.73
CA GLY A 49 7.25 2.33 -11.55
C GLY A 49 7.19 3.77 -12.05
N PHE A 50 6.05 4.21 -12.59
CA PHE A 50 5.90 5.59 -13.07
C PHE A 50 6.09 6.66 -11.98
N VAL A 51 5.72 6.34 -10.73
CA VAL A 51 5.90 7.26 -9.59
C VAL A 51 7.36 7.29 -9.18
N LEU A 52 8.02 6.13 -9.11
CA LEU A 52 9.44 6.02 -8.79
C LEU A 52 10.30 6.75 -9.83
N ASP A 53 10.01 6.58 -11.11
CA ASP A 53 10.70 7.31 -12.19
C ASP A 53 10.60 8.83 -12.02
N GLY A 54 9.47 9.32 -11.51
CA GLY A 54 9.28 10.74 -11.18
C GLY A 54 10.14 11.18 -9.99
N VAL A 55 10.20 10.38 -8.94
CA VAL A 55 11.02 10.64 -7.75
C VAL A 55 12.51 10.57 -8.07
N ASP A 56 12.93 9.66 -8.94
CA ASP A 56 14.32 9.45 -9.31
C ASP A 56 14.89 10.65 -10.07
N ARG A 57 14.04 11.39 -10.80
CA ARG A 57 14.41 12.63 -11.51
C ARG A 57 14.62 13.85 -10.59
N ILE A 58 14.16 13.80 -9.34
CA ILE A 58 14.43 14.87 -8.37
C ILE A 58 15.94 14.88 -8.08
N ASP A 59 16.52 16.07 -7.97
CA ASP A 59 17.93 16.25 -7.62
C ASP A 59 18.30 15.42 -6.36
N PRO A 60 19.35 14.57 -6.42
CA PRO A 60 19.82 13.83 -5.27
C PRO A 60 20.10 14.70 -4.04
N GLU A 61 20.56 15.95 -4.20
CA GLU A 61 20.83 16.86 -3.09
C GLU A 61 19.54 17.30 -2.36
N GLN A 62 18.40 17.20 -3.04
CA GLN A 62 17.09 17.50 -2.47
C GLN A 62 16.39 16.24 -1.91
N LYS A 63 17.05 15.09 -1.92
CA LYS A 63 16.52 13.81 -1.44
C LYS A 63 17.37 13.26 -0.30
N ILE A 64 16.73 13.00 0.83
CA ILE A 64 17.37 12.32 1.97
C ILE A 64 16.52 11.09 2.32
N SER A 65 17.12 9.91 2.20
CA SER A 65 16.49 8.65 2.57
C SER A 65 16.65 8.41 4.07
N GLY A 66 15.55 8.25 4.79
CA GLY A 66 15.59 7.88 6.19
C GLY A 66 14.29 8.17 6.93
N GLN A 67 14.30 7.81 8.22
CA GLN A 67 13.20 8.14 9.11
C GLN A 67 13.41 9.55 9.68
N ALA A 68 12.52 10.49 9.34
CA ALA A 68 12.59 11.85 9.87
C ALA A 68 11.93 11.94 11.25
N ARG A 69 12.58 12.67 12.17
CA ARG A 69 12.07 12.99 13.51
C ARG A 69 12.31 14.46 13.82
N PHE A 70 11.30 15.15 14.35
CA PHE A 70 11.48 16.50 14.88
C PHE A 70 12.31 16.43 16.16
N VAL A 71 13.39 17.21 16.20
CA VAL A 71 14.17 17.45 17.42
C VAL A 71 13.90 18.86 17.97
N GLU A 72 13.46 19.77 17.12
CA GLU A 72 12.95 21.13 17.42
C GLU A 72 11.91 21.50 16.35
N ASP A 73 11.18 22.61 16.52
CA ASP A 73 10.09 23.06 15.62
C ASP A 73 10.45 23.06 14.12
N PHE A 74 11.67 23.49 13.81
CA PHE A 74 12.17 23.63 12.44
C PHE A 74 13.43 22.81 12.18
N ARG A 75 13.71 21.82 13.03
CA ARG A 75 14.89 20.96 12.94
C ARG A 75 14.48 19.49 12.94
N LEU A 76 14.86 18.81 11.87
CA LEU A 76 14.60 17.39 11.65
C LEU A 76 15.91 16.61 11.69
N GLU A 77 15.90 15.47 12.36
CA GLU A 77 16.95 14.46 12.33
C GLU A 77 16.53 13.34 11.39
N ILE A 78 17.41 12.95 10.46
CA ILE A 78 17.19 11.90 9.46
C ILE A 78 18.44 11.02 9.40
N GLY A 79 18.41 9.87 10.07
CA GLY A 79 19.61 9.05 10.25
C GLY A 79 20.70 9.85 10.98
N ASN A 80 21.83 10.08 10.32
CA ASN A 80 22.95 10.88 10.84
C ASN A 80 22.94 12.34 10.37
N SER A 81 21.91 12.75 9.61
CA SER A 81 21.80 14.10 9.05
C SER A 81 20.86 14.96 9.87
N GLN A 82 21.15 16.26 9.99
CA GLN A 82 20.22 17.25 10.52
C GLN A 82 19.82 18.25 9.43
N VAL A 83 18.53 18.56 9.36
CA VAL A 83 17.97 19.49 8.40
C VAL A 83 17.24 20.60 9.14
N ARG A 84 17.60 21.85 8.85
CA ARG A 84 16.85 23.03 9.29
C ARG A 84 15.97 23.50 8.13
N ALA A 85 14.67 23.56 8.35
CA ALA A 85 13.70 23.93 7.32
C ALA A 85 13.00 25.23 7.66
N GLY A 86 12.81 26.12 6.67
CA GLY A 86 12.00 27.32 6.87
C GLY A 86 10.50 27.03 6.99
N ARG A 87 10.04 25.92 6.41
CA ARG A 87 8.66 25.41 6.45
C ARG A 87 8.68 23.89 6.38
N VAL A 88 7.71 23.24 7.01
CA VAL A 88 7.60 21.78 7.02
C VAL A 88 6.20 21.34 6.61
N VAL A 89 6.12 20.36 5.72
CA VAL A 89 4.87 19.69 5.32
C VAL A 89 4.93 18.24 5.80
N ILE A 90 3.92 17.81 6.56
CA ILE A 90 3.83 16.44 7.06
C ILE A 90 3.00 15.60 6.08
N ALA A 91 3.67 14.72 5.34
CA ALA A 91 3.06 13.81 4.37
C ALA A 91 3.39 12.33 4.66
N SER A 92 3.40 11.94 5.95
CA SER A 92 3.80 10.59 6.41
C SER A 92 2.79 9.48 6.12
N GLY A 93 1.61 9.82 5.59
CA GLY A 93 0.54 8.87 5.30
C GLY A 93 -0.14 8.30 6.55
N THR A 94 -0.84 7.17 6.37
CA THR A 94 -1.61 6.51 7.44
C THR A 94 -1.26 5.04 7.54
N SER A 95 -1.47 4.46 8.72
CA SER A 95 -1.35 3.02 8.96
C SER A 95 -2.64 2.47 9.57
N PRO A 96 -3.02 1.22 9.28
CA PRO A 96 -4.23 0.62 9.83
C PRO A 96 -4.13 0.51 11.36
N ALA A 97 -5.19 0.90 12.06
CA ALA A 97 -5.34 0.62 13.48
C ALA A 97 -5.59 -0.89 13.66
N ILE A 98 -4.62 -1.60 14.22
CA ILE A 98 -4.73 -3.04 14.48
C ILE A 98 -5.23 -3.23 15.92
N PRO A 99 -6.44 -3.76 16.14
CA PRO A 99 -6.97 -3.97 17.48
C PRO A 99 -6.12 -4.95 18.29
N THR A 100 -6.00 -4.74 19.60
CA THR A 100 -5.18 -5.61 20.46
C THR A 100 -5.69 -7.05 20.49
N PHE A 101 -7.02 -7.26 20.43
CA PHE A 101 -7.62 -8.60 20.40
C PHE A 101 -7.24 -9.38 19.14
N SER A 102 -6.93 -8.69 18.02
CA SER A 102 -6.65 -9.36 16.75
C SER A 102 -5.33 -10.13 16.76
N LYS A 103 -4.42 -9.81 17.69
CA LYS A 103 -3.16 -10.54 17.92
C LYS A 103 -3.37 -12.03 18.21
N LYS A 104 -4.51 -12.39 18.80
CA LYS A 104 -4.87 -13.80 19.09
C LYS A 104 -5.10 -14.63 17.83
N TYR A 105 -5.47 -13.99 16.72
CA TYR A 105 -5.77 -14.67 15.46
C TYR A 105 -4.54 -14.81 14.55
N GLY A 106 -3.36 -14.35 15.00
CA GLY A 106 -2.11 -14.50 14.24
C GLY A 106 -2.25 -14.07 12.78
N THR A 107 -2.05 -15.03 11.86
CA THR A 107 -2.15 -14.84 10.40
C THR A 107 -3.58 -14.79 9.85
N GLY A 108 -4.59 -15.08 10.67
CA GLY A 108 -6.01 -15.02 10.29
C GLY A 108 -6.55 -13.60 10.18
N TYR A 109 -5.94 -12.63 10.87
CA TYR A 109 -6.26 -11.20 10.68
C TYR A 109 -5.36 -10.60 9.60
N ARG A 110 -5.95 -10.09 8.52
CA ARG A 110 -5.23 -9.41 7.44
C ARG A 110 -5.72 -7.99 7.26
N SER A 111 -4.81 -7.03 7.39
CA SER A 111 -5.07 -5.67 6.88
C SER A 111 -5.05 -5.69 5.35
N THR A 112 -5.62 -4.66 4.70
CA THR A 112 -5.60 -4.49 3.24
C THR A 112 -4.19 -4.67 2.66
N MET A 113 -3.17 -4.15 3.35
CA MET A 113 -1.77 -4.29 2.94
C MET A 113 -1.29 -5.75 2.99
N MET A 114 -1.61 -6.48 4.07
CA MET A 114 -1.26 -7.90 4.21
C MET A 114 -1.96 -8.76 3.15
N TYR A 115 -3.20 -8.41 2.81
CA TYR A 115 -3.99 -9.14 1.81
C TYR A 115 -3.42 -8.96 0.40
N LEU A 116 -3.14 -7.71 0.00
CA LEU A 116 -2.70 -7.39 -1.36
C LEU A 116 -1.19 -7.64 -1.59
N ASN A 117 -0.37 -7.52 -0.53
CA ASN A 117 1.10 -7.58 -0.65
C ASN A 117 1.74 -8.78 0.05
N GLY A 118 0.97 -9.57 0.82
CA GLY A 118 1.50 -10.75 1.53
C GLY A 118 2.44 -10.45 2.71
N LYS A 119 2.65 -9.17 3.08
CA LYS A 119 3.57 -8.76 4.17
C LYS A 119 2.94 -7.66 5.06
N PRO A 120 3.24 -7.63 6.37
CA PRO A 120 2.90 -6.51 7.25
C PRO A 120 3.65 -5.22 6.89
N CYS A 121 3.03 -4.05 7.10
CA CYS A 121 3.72 -2.76 7.08
C CYS A 121 4.79 -2.73 8.19
N ARG A 122 6.07 -2.55 7.83
CA ARG A 122 7.16 -2.34 8.81
C ARG A 122 7.27 -0.89 9.31
N ASN A 123 6.59 0.06 8.67
CA ASN A 123 6.73 1.48 9.01
C ASN A 123 5.71 1.88 10.09
N ARG A 124 6.06 1.63 11.36
CA ARG A 124 5.33 2.13 12.51
C ARG A 124 5.86 3.52 12.89
N TRP A 125 5.24 4.56 12.35
CA TRP A 125 5.49 5.93 12.77
C TRP A 125 4.77 6.19 14.10
N ARG A 126 5.51 6.39 15.19
CA ARG A 126 4.99 6.86 16.48
C ARG A 126 5.43 8.30 16.65
N PHE A 127 4.49 9.24 16.53
CA PHE A 127 4.69 10.60 17.01
C PHE A 127 4.54 10.58 18.54
N SER A 128 5.60 10.93 19.25
CA SER A 128 5.53 11.34 20.65
C SER A 128 5.72 12.85 20.64
N ALA A 129 4.62 13.60 20.65
CA ALA A 129 4.68 14.98 21.10
C ALA A 129 5.04 14.91 22.59
N ARG A 130 6.19 15.46 22.96
CA ARG A 130 6.41 15.85 24.37
C ARG A 130 5.86 17.27 24.47
N GLU A 131 4.94 17.46 25.41
CA GLU A 131 4.65 18.78 26.00
C GLU A 131 5.88 19.27 26.79
#